data_AF-A0A8J1YT44-F1
#
_entry.id   AF-A0A8J1YT44-F1
#
_cell.length_a   1.000
_cell.length_b   1.000
_cell.length_c   1.000
_cell.angle_alpha   90.00
_cell.angle_beta   90.00
_cell.angle_gamma   90.00
#
_symmetry.space_group_name_H-M   'P 1'
#
loop_
_entity.id
_entity.type
_entity.pdbx_description
1 polymer ?
#
loop_
_entity_poly.entity_id
_entity_poly.type
_entity_poly.pdbx_seq_one_letter_code
_entity_poly.pdbx_strand_id
1 'polypeptide(L)'
;MPHIASTMLNRNRFPHASRNRINKHVDQIILGNPCGDAISDIRWRYNTTCVDQPAVLDEDICLTMRDTLPECLDALDYAYLDSTVESRLSARRLCFQEDAVRFEKACFPPPTCMDWYDPLDELMNSEYIRAILGVPSEIEWQYMNAGGATAKFIANADNMQGAYRLLTPVLEAGTRLLGDTTASLGRSFKLKNIRSMERLSSPHLASFRSTPFRNVSCGRIKGDDRLFNLLLIDDGGHVAIMKQPALLQKLVGQGVRGEKFELD
;
A
#
# COMPACT_ATOMS: atom_id res chain seq x y z
N MET A 1 -2.96 -4.88 5.68
CA MET A 1 -2.80 -4.40 7.07
C MET A 1 -4.12 -3.93 7.71
N PRO A 2 -4.95 -3.07 7.10
CA PRO A 2 -6.18 -2.58 7.74
C PRO A 2 -7.12 -3.70 8.25
N HIS A 3 -7.34 -4.75 7.45
CA HIS A 3 -8.12 -5.92 7.86
C HIS A 3 -7.56 -6.62 9.11
N ILE A 4 -6.25 -6.78 9.21
CA ILE A 4 -5.60 -7.45 10.35
C ILE A 4 -5.81 -6.61 11.61
N ALA A 5 -5.51 -5.32 11.56
CA ALA A 5 -5.64 -4.43 12.71
C ALA A 5 -7.10 -4.29 13.17
N SER A 6 -8.04 -4.13 12.23
CA SER A 6 -9.47 -4.10 12.51
C SER A 6 -9.97 -5.42 13.13
N THR A 7 -9.50 -6.56 12.61
CA THR A 7 -9.82 -7.88 13.17
C THR A 7 -9.29 -8.02 14.59
N MET A 8 -8.06 -7.60 14.87
CA MET A 8 -7.48 -7.63 16.22
C MET A 8 -8.28 -6.74 17.19
N LEU A 9 -8.64 -5.52 16.77
CA LEU A 9 -9.46 -4.62 17.56
C LEU A 9 -10.83 -5.22 17.88
N ASN A 10 -11.54 -5.71 16.87
CA ASN A 10 -12.86 -6.34 17.04
C ASN A 10 -12.77 -7.57 17.94
N ARG A 11 -11.70 -8.36 17.79
CA ARG A 11 -11.43 -9.50 18.65
C ARG A 11 -11.34 -9.08 20.12
N ASN A 12 -10.65 -7.99 20.46
CA ASN A 12 -10.51 -7.55 21.86
C ASN A 12 -11.84 -7.08 22.50
N ARG A 13 -12.85 -6.72 21.70
CA ARG A 13 -14.17 -6.30 22.21
C ARG A 13 -15.01 -7.45 22.80
N PHE A 14 -14.61 -8.70 22.58
CA PHE A 14 -15.32 -9.88 23.09
C PHE A 14 -14.47 -10.63 24.14
N PRO A 15 -14.35 -10.14 25.37
CA PRO A 15 -13.44 -10.67 26.39
C PRO A 15 -13.80 -12.09 26.86
N HIS A 16 -15.00 -12.59 26.60
CA HIS A 16 -15.52 -13.85 27.17
C HIS A 16 -15.17 -15.14 26.40
N ALA A 17 -14.37 -15.07 25.33
CA ALA A 17 -14.10 -16.25 24.49
C ALA A 17 -13.14 -17.28 25.13
N SER A 18 -12.38 -16.93 26.18
CA SER A 18 -11.49 -17.86 26.91
C SER A 18 -10.84 -17.15 28.11
N ARG A 19 -10.67 -17.86 29.24
CA ARG A 19 -9.92 -17.37 30.42
C ARG A 19 -8.44 -17.09 30.13
N ASN A 20 -7.88 -17.66 29.05
CA ASN A 20 -6.47 -17.53 28.67
C ASN A 20 -6.27 -16.59 27.47
N ARG A 21 -7.27 -15.77 27.15
CA ARG A 21 -7.20 -14.89 25.99
C ARG A 21 -6.31 -13.68 26.28
N ILE A 22 -5.25 -13.53 25.49
CA ILE A 22 -4.40 -12.34 25.50
C ILE A 22 -5.00 -11.29 24.57
N ASN A 23 -5.33 -10.11 25.13
CA ASN A 23 -5.71 -8.95 24.33
C ASN A 23 -4.48 -8.42 23.61
N LYS A 24 -4.57 -8.31 22.27
CA LYS A 24 -3.47 -7.82 21.43
C LYS A 24 -3.82 -6.44 20.92
N HIS A 25 -3.05 -5.44 21.31
CA HIS A 25 -3.20 -4.09 20.78
C HIS A 25 -2.17 -3.84 19.67
N VAL A 26 -2.61 -3.18 18.59
CA VAL A 26 -1.70 -2.70 17.55
C VAL A 26 -1.28 -1.30 17.95
N ASP A 27 -0.07 -1.17 18.49
CA ASP A 27 0.46 0.13 18.92
C ASP A 27 0.74 1.06 17.72
N GLN A 28 1.35 0.52 16.66
CA GLN A 28 1.68 1.26 15.46
C GLN A 28 1.52 0.43 14.20
N ILE A 29 1.09 1.08 13.12
CA ILE A 29 1.12 0.56 11.76
C ILE A 29 2.11 1.39 10.95
N ILE A 30 3.01 0.72 10.22
CA ILE A 30 3.88 1.34 9.23
C ILE A 30 3.46 0.79 7.85
N LEU A 31 3.09 1.68 6.93
CA LEU A 31 2.64 1.33 5.58
C LEU A 31 3.57 1.93 4.55
N GLY A 32 4.43 1.10 3.95
CA GLY A 32 5.23 1.50 2.80
C GLY A 32 4.48 1.30 1.49
N ASN A 33 4.33 2.37 0.72
CA ASN A 33 3.63 2.39 -0.57
C ASN A 33 2.28 1.63 -0.60
N PRO A 34 1.36 1.83 0.36
CA PRO A 34 0.14 1.02 0.46
C PRO A 34 -0.73 1.09 -0.79
N CYS A 35 -1.41 -0.02 -1.07
CA CYS A 35 -2.55 -0.08 -1.99
C CYS A 35 -3.78 -0.43 -1.17
N GLY A 36 -4.71 0.53 -1.01
CA GLY A 36 -5.90 0.34 -0.18
C GLY A 36 -7.05 1.28 -0.46
N ASP A 37 -6.90 2.22 -1.41
CA ASP A 37 -7.95 3.08 -1.93
C ASP A 37 -7.83 3.15 -3.46
N ALA A 38 -8.54 2.26 -4.16
CA ALA A 38 -8.52 2.16 -5.62
C ALA A 38 -8.96 3.46 -6.31
N ILE A 39 -9.91 4.21 -5.72
CA ILE A 39 -10.35 5.50 -6.25
C ILE A 39 -9.19 6.50 -6.29
N SER A 40 -8.46 6.62 -5.18
CA SER A 40 -7.28 7.51 -5.13
C SER A 40 -6.17 7.03 -6.06
N ASP A 41 -5.95 5.71 -6.15
CA ASP A 41 -4.95 5.12 -7.05
C ASP A 41 -5.24 5.42 -8.52
N ILE A 42 -6.48 5.25 -8.99
CA ILE A 42 -6.85 5.43 -10.39
C ILE A 42 -6.83 6.90 -10.80
N ARG A 43 -7.41 7.79 -9.99
CA ARG A 43 -7.35 9.24 -10.25
C ARG A 43 -5.91 9.71 -10.35
N TRP A 44 -5.06 9.18 -9.47
CA TRP A 44 -3.66 9.52 -9.43
C TRP A 44 -2.88 8.96 -10.62
N ARG A 45 -3.15 7.71 -11.02
CA ARG A 45 -2.59 7.11 -12.23
C ARG A 45 -2.87 8.01 -13.43
N TYR A 46 -4.14 8.35 -13.69
CA TYR A 46 -4.51 9.25 -14.79
C TYR A 46 -3.76 10.59 -14.73
N ASN A 47 -3.80 11.29 -13.59
CA ASN A 47 -3.15 12.60 -13.47
C ASN A 47 -1.65 12.53 -13.79
N THR A 48 -0.97 11.54 -13.25
CA THR A 48 0.50 11.46 -13.36
C THR A 48 1.00 10.95 -14.70
N THR A 49 0.17 10.18 -15.42
CA THR A 49 0.54 9.65 -16.73
C THR A 49 0.08 10.54 -17.88
N CYS A 50 -0.98 11.33 -17.68
CA CYS A 50 -1.64 12.09 -18.74
C CYS A 50 -1.70 13.59 -18.53
N VAL A 51 -1.76 14.07 -17.28
CA VAL A 51 -1.94 15.51 -16.98
C VAL A 51 -0.61 16.18 -16.62
N ASP A 52 0.17 15.56 -15.74
CA ASP A 52 1.47 16.08 -15.30
C ASP A 52 2.49 16.09 -16.45
N GLN A 53 3.28 17.17 -16.56
CA GLN A 53 4.18 17.38 -17.70
C GLN A 53 5.67 17.09 -17.42
N PRO A 54 6.38 16.37 -18.31
CA PRO A 54 5.86 15.66 -19.49
C PRO A 54 4.94 14.49 -19.15
N ALA A 55 3.88 14.34 -19.96
CA ALA A 55 3.02 13.17 -19.96
C ALA A 55 3.85 11.91 -20.29
N VAL A 56 3.45 10.79 -19.70
CA VAL A 56 4.14 9.49 -19.84
C VAL A 56 3.50 8.63 -20.93
N LEU A 57 2.19 8.77 -21.13
CA LEU A 57 1.42 8.02 -22.12
C LEU A 57 1.06 8.91 -23.30
N ASP A 58 0.81 8.28 -24.43
CA ASP A 58 0.37 8.94 -25.66
C ASP A 58 -1.02 9.58 -25.48
N GLU A 59 -1.28 10.63 -26.26
CA GLU A 59 -2.50 11.43 -26.17
C GLU A 59 -3.76 10.57 -26.34
N ASP A 60 -3.79 9.65 -27.32
CA ASP A 60 -4.94 8.77 -27.57
C ASP A 60 -5.27 7.84 -26.38
N ILE A 61 -4.23 7.32 -25.72
CA ILE A 61 -4.40 6.51 -24.49
C ILE A 61 -4.98 7.39 -23.39
N CYS A 62 -4.47 8.61 -23.25
CA CYS A 62 -4.94 9.56 -22.25
C CYS A 62 -6.39 10.02 -22.48
N LEU A 63 -6.80 10.22 -23.73
CA LEU A 63 -8.20 10.51 -24.08
C LEU A 63 -9.10 9.33 -23.70
N THR A 64 -8.70 8.10 -24.02
CA THR A 64 -9.45 6.90 -23.66
C THR A 64 -9.58 6.74 -22.13
N MET A 65 -8.50 6.95 -21.38
CA MET A 65 -8.53 6.93 -19.92
C MET A 65 -9.44 8.02 -19.35
N ARG A 66 -9.39 9.25 -19.89
CA ARG A 66 -10.24 10.36 -19.44
C ARG A 66 -11.72 10.03 -19.63
N ASP A 67 -12.08 9.49 -20.78
CA ASP A 67 -13.48 9.27 -21.16
C ASP A 67 -14.10 8.09 -20.39
N THR A 68 -13.29 7.09 -20.01
CA THR A 68 -13.73 5.92 -19.21
C THR A 68 -13.64 6.14 -17.70
N LEU A 69 -12.90 7.16 -17.24
CA LEU A 69 -12.67 7.41 -15.82
C LEU A 69 -13.96 7.60 -15.00
N PRO A 70 -14.99 8.35 -15.45
CA PRO A 70 -16.22 8.52 -14.67
C PRO A 70 -16.93 7.20 -14.36
N GLU A 71 -17.12 6.35 -15.38
CA GLU A 71 -17.80 5.05 -15.22
C GLU A 71 -17.03 4.12 -14.27
N CYS A 72 -15.70 4.08 -14.40
CA CYS A 72 -14.86 3.35 -13.46
C CYS A 72 -15.01 3.84 -12.01
N LEU A 73 -14.98 5.16 -11.79
CA LEU A 73 -15.08 5.74 -10.45
C LEU A 73 -16.46 5.51 -9.82
N ASP A 74 -17.53 5.61 -10.61
CA ASP A 74 -18.89 5.33 -10.15
C ASP A 74 -19.05 3.86 -9.75
N ALA A 75 -18.50 2.93 -10.53
CA ALA A 75 -18.49 1.51 -10.20
C ALA A 75 -17.71 1.21 -8.92
N LEU A 76 -16.58 1.90 -8.68
CA LEU A 76 -15.83 1.80 -7.44
C LEU A 76 -16.57 2.36 -6.23
N ASP A 77 -17.20 3.53 -6.38
CA ASP A 77 -18.01 4.10 -5.31
C ASP A 77 -19.17 3.16 -4.95
N TYR A 78 -19.82 2.53 -5.94
CA TYR A 78 -20.81 1.49 -5.71
C TYR A 78 -20.22 0.27 -4.99
N ALA A 79 -19.09 -0.26 -5.45
CA ALA A 79 -18.42 -1.41 -4.81
C ALA A 79 -17.97 -1.11 -3.36
N TYR A 80 -17.70 0.16 -3.04
CA TYR A 80 -17.39 0.60 -1.68
C TYR A 80 -18.63 0.69 -0.77
N LEU A 81 -19.83 0.87 -1.34
CA LEU A 81 -21.10 0.88 -0.61
C LEU A 81 -21.63 -0.56 -0.43
N ASP A 82 -21.58 -1.35 -1.49
CA ASP A 82 -22.04 -2.73 -1.56
C ASP A 82 -20.89 -3.66 -1.97
N SER A 83 -20.06 -4.05 -1.00
CA SER A 83 -18.79 -4.75 -1.24
C SER A 83 -18.94 -6.26 -1.49
N THR A 84 -19.84 -6.65 -2.39
CA THR A 84 -19.96 -8.03 -2.88
C THR A 84 -18.78 -8.39 -3.80
N VAL A 85 -18.60 -9.67 -4.12
CA VAL A 85 -17.59 -10.10 -5.11
C VAL A 85 -17.96 -9.57 -6.51
N GLU A 86 -19.25 -9.59 -6.85
CA GLU A 86 -19.77 -9.17 -8.16
C GLU A 86 -19.55 -7.67 -8.41
N SER A 87 -19.90 -6.80 -7.45
CA SER A 87 -19.70 -5.35 -7.60
C SER A 87 -18.22 -5.00 -7.76
N ARG A 88 -17.34 -5.66 -7.01
CA ARG A 88 -15.88 -5.47 -7.09
C ARG A 88 -15.31 -5.95 -8.41
N LEU A 89 -15.77 -7.08 -8.93
CA LEU A 89 -15.35 -7.58 -10.24
C LEU A 89 -15.82 -6.65 -11.37
N SER A 90 -17.06 -6.14 -11.28
CA SER A 90 -17.59 -5.15 -12.21
C SER A 90 -16.73 -3.87 -12.23
N ALA A 91 -16.43 -3.32 -11.04
CA ALA A 91 -15.55 -2.17 -10.91
C ALA A 91 -14.14 -2.45 -11.46
N ARG A 92 -13.56 -3.60 -11.15
CA ARG A 92 -12.25 -4.01 -11.66
C ARG A 92 -12.22 -3.99 -13.19
N ARG A 93 -13.23 -4.58 -13.85
CA ARG A 93 -13.32 -4.66 -15.31
C ARG A 93 -13.35 -3.28 -15.96
N LEU A 94 -14.10 -2.35 -15.39
CA LEU A 94 -14.21 -0.98 -15.91
C LEU A 94 -12.94 -0.16 -15.68
N CYS A 95 -12.27 -0.39 -14.55
CA CYS A 95 -11.10 0.38 -14.12
C CYS A 95 -9.76 -0.14 -14.62
N PHE A 96 -9.66 -1.44 -14.89
CA PHE A 96 -8.45 -2.12 -15.35
C PHE A 96 -8.78 -2.86 -16.63
N GLN A 97 -8.88 -2.12 -17.74
CA GLN A 97 -8.87 -2.74 -19.06
C GLN A 97 -7.48 -3.36 -19.25
N GLU A 98 -7.41 -4.70 -19.22
CA GLU A 98 -6.16 -5.46 -19.06
C GLU A 98 -5.13 -5.21 -20.18
N ASP A 99 -5.57 -4.62 -21.31
CA ASP A 99 -4.75 -4.45 -22.52
C ASP A 99 -4.26 -3.01 -22.78
N ALA A 100 -4.83 -1.99 -22.14
CA ALA A 100 -4.66 -0.59 -22.62
C ALA A 100 -3.38 0.11 -22.13
N VAL A 101 -2.78 -0.31 -21.02
CA VAL A 101 -1.64 0.40 -20.42
C VAL A 101 -0.65 -0.58 -19.79
N ARG A 102 0.13 -1.27 -20.63
CA ARG A 102 1.38 -1.88 -20.17
C ARG A 102 2.41 -0.76 -20.06
N PHE A 103 2.82 -0.44 -18.84
CA PHE A 103 4.02 0.38 -18.62
C PHE A 103 5.24 -0.47 -18.95
N GLU A 104 5.48 -0.76 -20.22
CA GLU A 104 6.71 -1.41 -20.68
C GLU A 104 7.86 -0.41 -20.59
N LYS A 105 8.30 -0.12 -19.36
CA LYS A 105 9.74 0.06 -19.21
C LYS A 105 10.34 -1.33 -19.30
N ALA A 106 11.27 -1.51 -20.23
CA ALA A 106 12.15 -2.67 -20.25
C ALA A 106 12.83 -2.76 -18.89
N CYS A 107 12.30 -3.60 -18.01
CA CYS A 107 12.93 -3.93 -16.75
C CYS A 107 13.61 -5.30 -16.95
N PHE A 108 14.82 -5.43 -16.43
CA PHE A 108 15.60 -6.65 -16.54
C PHE A 108 16.03 -7.10 -15.13
N PRO A 109 15.83 -8.38 -14.76
CA PRO A 109 15.19 -9.44 -15.55
C PRO A 109 13.64 -9.31 -15.57
N PRO A 110 12.97 -9.55 -16.71
CA PRO A 110 11.54 -9.83 -16.74
C PRO A 110 11.28 -11.19 -16.10
N PRO A 111 10.19 -11.40 -15.33
CA PRO A 111 9.05 -10.50 -15.11
C PRO A 111 9.13 -9.66 -13.82
N THR A 112 10.17 -9.82 -13.01
CA THR A 112 10.20 -9.32 -11.62
C THR A 112 10.74 -7.91 -11.51
N CYS A 113 11.51 -7.45 -12.51
CA CYS A 113 12.21 -6.17 -12.48
C CYS A 113 13.18 -6.04 -11.28
N MET A 114 13.60 -7.16 -10.69
CA MET A 114 14.41 -7.25 -9.48
C MET A 114 15.54 -8.23 -9.73
N ASP A 115 16.76 -7.70 -9.89
CA ASP A 115 17.99 -8.46 -10.18
C ASP A 115 18.39 -9.45 -9.09
N TRP A 116 17.94 -9.22 -7.86
CA TRP A 116 18.16 -10.10 -6.71
C TRP A 116 17.13 -11.24 -6.58
N TYR A 117 16.13 -11.31 -7.46
CA TYR A 117 15.08 -12.33 -7.38
C TYR A 117 15.64 -13.74 -7.58
N ASP A 118 16.35 -14.00 -8.68
CA ASP A 118 16.83 -15.35 -9.00
C ASP A 118 17.82 -15.87 -7.95
N PRO A 119 18.83 -15.09 -7.49
CA PRO A 119 19.71 -15.54 -6.41
C PRO A 119 18.98 -15.81 -5.09
N LEU A 120 17.92 -15.06 -4.78
CA LEU A 120 17.13 -15.30 -3.58
C LEU A 120 16.32 -16.59 -3.70
N ASP A 121 15.72 -16.85 -4.87
CA ASP A 121 14.98 -18.07 -5.14
C ASP A 121 15.87 -19.31 -5.02
N GLU A 122 17.03 -19.29 -5.67
CA GLU A 122 18.04 -20.34 -5.57
C GLU A 122 18.48 -20.60 -4.12
N LEU A 123 18.76 -19.52 -3.37
CA LEU A 123 19.17 -19.63 -1.97
C LEU A 123 18.06 -20.26 -1.11
N MET A 124 16.83 -19.76 -1.22
CA MET A 124 15.70 -20.24 -0.43
C MET A 124 15.27 -21.66 -0.79
N ASN A 125 15.51 -22.09 -2.03
CA ASN A 125 15.23 -23.44 -2.50
C ASN A 125 16.41 -24.43 -2.31
N SER A 126 17.58 -23.97 -1.86
CA SER A 126 18.73 -24.84 -1.58
C SER A 126 18.43 -25.84 -0.44
N GLU A 127 18.94 -27.06 -0.55
CA GLU A 127 18.80 -28.10 0.48
C GLU A 127 19.29 -27.60 1.85
N TYR A 128 20.42 -26.88 1.85
CA TYR A 128 21.02 -26.31 3.06
C TYR A 128 20.08 -25.33 3.79
N ILE A 129 19.55 -24.32 3.09
CA ILE A 129 18.64 -23.35 3.72
C ILE A 129 17.32 -24.00 4.13
N ARG A 130 16.79 -24.92 3.30
CA ARG A 130 15.56 -25.64 3.64
C ARG A 130 15.72 -26.52 4.87
N ALA A 131 16.84 -27.21 5.01
CA ALA A 131 17.17 -27.99 6.20
C ALA A 131 17.27 -27.10 7.45
N ILE A 132 17.92 -25.94 7.34
CA ILE A 132 18.03 -24.97 8.45
C ILE A 132 16.66 -24.44 8.88
N LEU A 133 15.80 -24.09 7.91
CA LEU A 133 14.48 -23.52 8.18
C LEU A 133 13.41 -24.57 8.49
N GLY A 134 13.73 -25.87 8.35
CA GLY A 134 12.78 -26.97 8.54
C GLY A 134 11.67 -27.00 7.47
N VAL A 135 11.96 -26.52 6.26
CA VAL A 135 10.99 -26.51 5.14
C VAL A 135 11.01 -27.88 4.45
N PRO A 136 9.87 -28.60 4.39
CA PRO A 136 9.78 -29.89 3.71
C PRO A 136 10.21 -29.83 2.24
N SER A 137 10.80 -30.92 1.72
CA SER A 137 11.35 -31.02 0.36
C SER A 137 10.32 -30.85 -0.77
N GLU A 138 9.05 -31.06 -0.47
CA GLU A 138 7.93 -30.92 -1.40
C GLU A 138 7.41 -29.48 -1.52
N ILE A 139 7.82 -28.57 -0.61
CA ILE A 139 7.41 -27.16 -0.63
C ILE A 139 8.46 -26.31 -1.32
N GLU A 140 8.20 -25.93 -2.56
CA GLU A 140 9.01 -24.96 -3.28
C GLU A 140 8.75 -23.54 -2.74
N TRP A 141 9.82 -22.81 -2.44
CA TRP A 141 9.73 -21.40 -2.13
C TRP A 141 9.51 -20.60 -3.41
N GLN A 142 8.63 -19.61 -3.35
CA GLN A 142 8.40 -18.66 -4.41
C GLN A 142 8.27 -17.28 -3.78
N TYR A 143 9.03 -16.30 -4.29
CA TYR A 143 8.92 -14.91 -3.81
C TYR A 143 7.50 -14.36 -3.96
N MET A 144 6.84 -14.67 -5.09
CA MET A 144 5.45 -14.33 -5.34
C MET A 144 4.69 -15.52 -5.92
N ASN A 145 3.73 -16.05 -5.15
CA ASN A 145 2.83 -17.09 -5.62
C ASN A 145 1.72 -16.48 -6.51
N ALA A 146 2.11 -16.05 -7.71
CA ALA A 146 1.25 -15.37 -8.67
C ALA A 146 0.05 -16.23 -9.09
N GLY A 147 0.29 -17.52 -9.39
CA GLY A 147 -0.75 -18.47 -9.82
C GLY A 147 -1.63 -19.01 -8.70
N GLY A 148 -1.23 -18.88 -7.43
CA GLY A 148 -1.96 -19.39 -6.28
C GLY A 148 -2.69 -18.30 -5.52
N ALA A 149 -2.07 -17.77 -4.47
CA ALA A 149 -2.70 -16.80 -3.57
C ALA A 149 -3.07 -15.51 -4.31
N THR A 150 -2.15 -14.95 -5.08
CA THR A 150 -2.38 -13.67 -5.79
C THR A 150 -3.54 -13.79 -6.79
N ALA A 151 -3.58 -14.86 -7.59
CA ALA A 151 -4.69 -15.13 -8.51
C ALA A 151 -6.04 -15.19 -7.79
N LYS A 152 -6.11 -15.79 -6.59
CA LYS A 152 -7.34 -15.83 -5.78
C LYS A 152 -7.78 -14.45 -5.30
N PHE A 153 -6.86 -13.59 -4.87
CA PHE A 153 -7.19 -12.21 -4.50
C PHE A 153 -7.67 -11.40 -5.71
N ILE A 154 -7.03 -11.58 -6.87
CA ILE A 154 -7.42 -10.95 -8.13
C ILE A 154 -8.80 -11.41 -8.59
N ALA A 155 -9.06 -12.73 -8.57
CA ALA A 155 -10.32 -13.32 -8.98
C ALA A 155 -11.51 -12.91 -8.09
N ASN A 156 -11.24 -12.42 -6.90
CA ASN A 156 -12.26 -11.84 -6.00
C ASN A 156 -12.26 -10.30 -6.01
N ALA A 157 -11.46 -9.68 -6.87
CA ALA A 157 -11.25 -8.23 -6.94
C ALA A 157 -10.99 -7.62 -5.54
N ASP A 158 -10.15 -8.28 -4.75
CA ASP A 158 -9.89 -7.87 -3.36
C ASP A 158 -9.26 -6.48 -3.27
N ASN A 159 -8.44 -6.14 -4.27
CA ASN A 159 -7.82 -4.83 -4.40
C ASN A 159 -8.81 -3.70 -4.71
N MET A 160 -10.07 -4.01 -5.05
CA MET A 160 -11.14 -3.02 -5.26
C MET A 160 -11.92 -2.72 -3.99
N GLN A 161 -11.54 -3.30 -2.85
CA GLN A 161 -12.16 -2.96 -1.56
C GLN A 161 -11.69 -1.60 -1.04
N GLY A 162 -12.59 -0.88 -0.35
CA GLY A 162 -12.26 0.33 0.39
C GLY A 162 -11.54 0.05 1.71
N ALA A 163 -10.51 -0.81 1.69
CA ALA A 163 -9.86 -1.34 2.89
C ALA A 163 -9.28 -0.26 3.81
N TYR A 164 -8.89 0.90 3.26
CA TYR A 164 -8.44 2.05 4.05
C TYR A 164 -9.48 2.45 5.12
N ARG A 165 -10.78 2.34 4.85
CA ARG A 165 -11.87 2.71 5.79
C ARG A 165 -11.83 1.90 7.09
N LEU A 166 -11.21 0.72 7.09
CA LEU A 166 -11.02 -0.09 8.29
C LEU A 166 -10.01 0.50 9.27
N LEU A 167 -9.20 1.49 8.84
CA LEU A 167 -8.25 2.17 9.70
C LEU A 167 -8.93 3.12 10.67
N THR A 168 -10.01 3.83 10.31
CA THR A 168 -10.67 4.80 11.21
C THR A 168 -10.86 4.29 12.65
N PRO A 169 -11.56 3.16 12.89
CA PRO A 169 -11.76 2.67 14.26
C PRO A 169 -10.47 2.18 14.93
N VAL A 170 -9.47 1.78 14.15
CA VAL A 170 -8.14 1.38 14.65
C VAL A 170 -7.36 2.60 15.13
N LEU A 171 -7.37 3.68 14.35
CA LEU A 171 -6.72 4.94 14.70
C LEU A 171 -7.38 5.59 15.94
N GLU A 172 -8.72 5.55 16.02
CA GLU A 172 -9.49 6.02 17.18
C GLU A 172 -9.25 5.19 18.45
N ALA A 173 -8.80 3.94 18.30
CA ALA A 173 -8.40 3.08 19.42
C ALA A 173 -6.98 3.38 19.92
N GLY A 174 -6.31 4.42 19.40
CA GLY A 174 -4.98 4.85 19.82
C GLY A 174 -3.81 4.29 18.99
N THR A 175 -4.09 3.53 17.93
CA THR A 175 -3.04 3.04 17.03
C THR A 175 -2.40 4.19 16.26
N ARG A 176 -1.08 4.29 16.32
CA ARG A 176 -0.30 5.25 15.53
C ARG A 176 -0.13 4.77 14.09
N LEU A 177 -0.02 5.68 13.14
CA LEU A 177 0.17 5.35 11.73
C LEU A 177 1.29 6.20 11.12
N LEU A 178 2.28 5.51 10.57
CA LEU A 178 3.26 6.07 9.65
C LEU A 178 2.98 5.49 8.26
N GLY A 179 2.56 6.32 7.32
CA GLY A 179 2.64 6.00 5.90
C GLY A 179 3.97 6.48 5.35
N ASP A 180 4.63 5.68 4.52
CA ASP A 180 5.68 6.17 3.63
C ASP A 180 5.29 5.97 2.17
N THR A 181 5.72 6.92 1.34
CA THR A 181 5.59 6.86 -0.11
C THR A 181 6.85 7.40 -0.73
N THR A 182 7.20 6.95 -1.93
CA THR A 182 8.47 7.31 -2.55
C THR A 182 8.27 8.17 -3.78
N ALA A 183 9.23 9.07 -4.01
CA ALA A 183 9.18 10.05 -5.08
C ALA A 183 9.85 9.56 -6.38
N SER A 184 10.57 8.43 -6.36
CA SER A 184 11.29 7.91 -7.53
C SER A 184 10.54 6.85 -8.34
N LEU A 185 9.37 6.37 -7.91
CA LEU A 185 8.49 5.52 -8.72
C LEU A 185 7.67 6.31 -9.75
N GLY A 186 8.37 6.99 -10.65
CA GLY A 186 7.71 7.94 -11.55
C GLY A 186 6.90 8.98 -10.75
N ARG A 187 6.12 9.80 -11.45
CA ARG A 187 5.19 10.72 -10.78
C ARG A 187 4.04 9.95 -10.11
N SER A 188 3.78 8.72 -10.57
CA SER A 188 2.57 7.93 -10.39
C SER A 188 2.30 7.31 -9.02
N PHE A 189 3.15 7.47 -8.01
CA PHE A 189 2.90 6.89 -6.67
C PHE A 189 2.88 7.91 -5.52
N LYS A 190 3.30 9.16 -5.75
CA LYS A 190 3.53 10.15 -4.68
C LYS A 190 2.28 10.53 -3.89
N LEU A 191 1.16 10.85 -4.56
CA LEU A 191 0.00 11.47 -3.89
C LEU A 191 -1.13 10.49 -3.53
N LYS A 192 -1.14 9.24 -4.04
CA LYS A 192 -2.26 8.32 -3.74
C LYS A 192 -2.40 8.01 -2.25
N ASN A 193 -1.28 7.82 -1.56
CA ASN A 193 -1.27 7.54 -0.12
C ASN A 193 -1.70 8.77 0.68
N ILE A 194 -1.28 9.96 0.23
CA ILE A 194 -1.71 11.25 0.78
C ILE A 194 -3.23 11.38 0.67
N ARG A 195 -3.79 11.14 -0.52
CA ARG A 195 -5.24 11.24 -0.75
C ARG A 195 -6.04 10.22 0.05
N SER A 196 -5.56 8.97 0.12
CA SER A 196 -6.20 7.92 0.93
C SER A 196 -6.30 8.33 2.40
N MET A 197 -5.21 8.86 2.94
CA MET A 197 -5.13 9.36 4.31
C MET A 197 -6.02 10.60 4.54
N GLU A 198 -6.05 11.55 3.59
CA GLU A 198 -6.92 12.72 3.67
C GLU A 198 -8.41 12.36 3.67
N ARG A 199 -8.80 11.25 3.03
CA ARG A 199 -10.19 10.76 2.93
C ARG A 199 -10.68 10.00 4.16
N LEU A 200 -9.81 9.56 5.06
CA LEU A 200 -10.21 8.84 6.28
C LEU A 200 -11.01 9.75 7.22
N SER A 201 -12.30 9.50 7.39
CA SER A 201 -13.11 10.24 8.37
C SER A 201 -12.67 9.86 9.78
N SER A 202 -11.72 10.60 10.35
CA SER A 202 -11.29 10.49 11.75
C SER A 202 -11.00 11.88 12.29
N PRO A 203 -11.50 12.25 13.49
CA PRO A 203 -11.16 13.52 14.14
C PRO A 203 -9.66 13.67 14.36
N HIS A 204 -8.95 12.56 14.59
CA HIS A 204 -7.51 12.56 14.80
C HIS A 204 -6.70 12.95 13.55
N LEU A 205 -7.31 12.92 12.37
CA LEU A 205 -6.68 13.36 11.12
C LEU A 205 -6.99 14.81 10.77
N ALA A 206 -7.73 15.55 11.61
CA ALA A 206 -7.99 16.97 11.39
C ALA A 206 -6.68 17.78 11.36
N SER A 207 -5.79 17.55 12.33
CA SER A 207 -4.45 18.14 12.36
C SER A 207 -3.66 17.76 11.11
N PHE A 208 -3.57 16.45 10.82
CA PHE A 208 -2.90 15.92 9.63
C PHE A 208 -3.32 16.63 8.35
N ARG A 209 -4.64 16.83 8.13
CA ARG A 209 -5.15 17.50 6.92
C ARG A 209 -4.70 18.96 6.82
N SER A 210 -4.69 19.66 7.96
CA SER A 210 -4.31 21.07 8.03
C SER A 210 -2.79 21.31 8.01
N THR A 211 -1.99 20.32 8.40
CA THR A 211 -0.53 20.48 8.47
C THR A 211 0.08 20.50 7.06
N PRO A 212 0.85 21.54 6.70
CA PRO A 212 1.61 21.52 5.45
C PRO A 212 2.73 20.49 5.50
N PHE A 213 3.26 20.12 4.33
CA PHE A 213 4.50 19.37 4.29
C PHE A 213 5.65 20.21 4.84
N ARG A 214 6.50 19.61 5.67
CA ARG A 214 7.79 20.16 6.10
C ARG A 214 8.92 19.37 5.44
N ASN A 215 9.99 20.07 5.04
CA ASN A 215 11.18 19.44 4.49
C ASN A 215 11.97 18.74 5.60
N VAL A 216 12.59 17.61 5.26
CA VAL A 216 13.49 16.82 6.10
C VAL A 216 14.66 16.34 5.22
N SER A 217 15.75 15.84 5.79
CA SER A 217 16.96 15.50 5.01
C SER A 217 16.71 14.48 3.89
N CYS A 218 15.73 13.60 4.08
CA CYS A 218 15.38 12.52 3.15
C CYS A 218 14.11 12.77 2.31
N GLY A 219 13.53 13.97 2.37
CA GLY A 219 12.35 14.35 1.60
C GLY A 219 11.40 15.26 2.36
N ARG A 220 10.13 14.87 2.49
CA ARG A 220 9.08 15.70 3.10
C ARG A 220 8.17 14.90 4.00
N ILE A 221 7.79 15.45 5.14
CA ILE A 221 6.86 14.81 6.08
C ILE A 221 5.64 15.70 6.32
N LYS A 222 4.47 15.07 6.47
CA LYS A 222 3.20 15.70 6.85
C LYS A 222 2.61 14.96 8.04
N GLY A 223 2.16 15.67 9.08
CA GLY A 223 1.64 15.03 10.28
C GLY A 223 1.82 15.84 11.55
N ASP A 224 1.50 15.23 12.69
CA ASP A 224 1.67 15.80 14.03
C ASP A 224 2.91 15.26 14.78
N ASP A 225 3.82 14.64 14.03
CA ASP A 225 5.07 14.03 14.47
C ASP A 225 4.91 12.86 15.45
N ARG A 226 3.69 12.43 15.82
CA ARG A 226 3.48 11.38 16.82
C ARG A 226 2.44 10.35 16.46
N LEU A 227 1.24 10.76 16.07
CA LEU A 227 0.12 9.86 15.89
C LEU A 227 -0.07 9.51 14.41
N PHE A 228 -0.04 10.52 13.54
CA PHE A 228 -0.32 10.35 12.12
C PHE A 228 0.71 11.08 11.28
N ASN A 229 1.56 10.30 10.63
CA ASN A 229 2.64 10.82 9.83
C ASN A 229 2.64 10.20 8.44
N LEU A 230 2.99 11.02 7.47
CA LEU A 230 3.18 10.61 6.10
C LEU A 230 4.51 11.16 5.60
N LEU A 231 5.43 10.24 5.32
CA LEU A 231 6.74 10.54 4.77
C LEU A 231 6.74 10.34 3.26
N LEU A 232 7.12 11.38 2.52
CA LEU A 232 7.52 11.30 1.13
C LEU A 232 9.04 11.23 1.06
N ILE A 233 9.56 10.10 0.60
CA ILE A 233 11.00 9.83 0.46
C ILE A 233 11.44 10.18 -0.96
N ASP A 234 12.40 11.09 -1.12
CA ASP A 234 12.74 11.60 -2.46
C ASP A 234 13.33 10.54 -3.40
N ASP A 235 14.10 9.58 -2.86
CA ASP A 235 14.69 8.48 -3.64
C ASP A 235 14.47 7.10 -2.99
N GLY A 236 13.22 6.66 -2.93
CA GLY A 236 12.87 5.38 -2.28
C GLY A 236 12.58 4.19 -3.21
N GLY A 237 12.12 4.39 -4.45
CA GLY A 237 11.66 3.28 -5.33
C GLY A 237 10.43 2.55 -4.77
N HIS A 238 10.01 1.41 -5.34
CA HIS A 238 8.81 0.69 -4.86
C HIS A 238 9.02 0.07 -3.49
N VAL A 239 10.24 -0.38 -3.24
CA VAL A 239 10.63 -1.02 -2.01
C VAL A 239 11.64 -0.10 -1.33
N ALA A 240 11.13 0.85 -0.52
CA ALA A 240 11.92 1.93 0.07
C ALA A 240 13.19 1.44 0.80
N ILE A 241 13.10 0.30 1.49
CA ILE A 241 14.23 -0.33 2.20
C ILE A 241 15.41 -0.66 1.27
N MET A 242 15.17 -0.93 -0.01
CA MET A 242 16.22 -1.28 -0.98
C MET A 242 17.05 -0.07 -1.41
N LYS A 243 16.49 1.14 -1.31
CA LYS A 243 17.17 2.39 -1.68
C LYS A 243 17.63 3.18 -0.45
N GLN A 244 16.86 3.12 0.63
CA GLN A 244 17.06 3.92 1.84
C GLN A 244 17.01 3.04 3.12
N PRO A 245 17.87 2.02 3.24
CA PRO A 245 17.80 1.06 4.35
C PRO A 245 18.02 1.73 5.72
N ALA A 246 19.02 2.61 5.82
CA ALA A 246 19.35 3.30 7.07
C ALA A 246 18.21 4.22 7.55
N LEU A 247 17.55 4.90 6.62
CA LEU A 247 16.39 5.74 6.91
C LEU A 247 15.21 4.91 7.44
N LEU A 248 14.85 3.84 6.74
CA LEU A 248 13.74 2.97 7.14
C LEU A 248 14.03 2.29 8.49
N GLN A 249 15.27 1.89 8.75
CA GLN A 249 15.67 1.36 10.05
C GLN A 249 15.53 2.42 11.17
N LYS A 250 15.97 3.66 10.92
CA LYS A 250 15.80 4.78 11.86
C LYS A 250 14.31 5.03 12.16
N LEU A 251 13.47 5.09 11.11
CA LEU A 251 12.02 5.28 11.20
C LEU A 251 11.32 4.18 11.99
N VAL A 252 11.61 2.92 11.69
CA VAL A 252 11.07 1.77 12.43
C VAL A 252 11.53 1.83 13.88
N GLY A 253 12.80 2.14 14.14
CA GLY A 253 13.33 2.28 15.50
C GLY A 253 12.62 3.38 16.30
N GLN A 254 12.49 4.58 15.75
CA GLN A 254 11.75 5.69 16.38
C GLN A 254 10.28 5.34 16.59
N GLY A 255 9.66 4.72 15.57
CA GLY A 255 8.29 4.23 15.62
C GLY A 255 8.08 3.30 16.81
N VAL A 256 8.84 2.21 16.90
CA VAL A 256 8.78 1.23 18.00
C VAL A 256 8.95 1.86 19.37
N ARG A 257 9.79 2.91 19.50
CA ARG A 257 10.03 3.60 20.77
C ARG A 257 8.97 4.64 21.15
N GLY A 258 7.99 4.91 20.30
CA GLY A 258 7.01 5.97 20.59
C GLY A 258 7.57 7.38 20.34
N GLU A 259 8.71 7.49 19.68
CA GLU A 259 9.44 8.75 19.50
C GLU A 259 8.85 9.58 18.36
N LYS A 260 9.20 10.87 18.37
CA LYS A 260 9.00 11.72 17.19
C LYS A 260 9.93 11.25 16.08
N PHE A 261 9.47 11.37 14.83
CA PHE A 261 10.31 11.09 13.67
C PHE A 261 11.30 12.25 13.45
N GLU A 262 12.52 12.07 13.96
CA GLU A 262 13.65 12.97 13.71
C GLU A 262 14.32 12.53 12.41
N LEU A 263 14.12 13.30 11.36
CA LEU A 263 14.55 13.01 9.98
C LEU A 263 15.59 14.00 9.47
N ASP A 264 16.27 14.66 10.40
CA ASP A 264 17.47 15.45 10.13
C ASP A 264 18.73 14.58 10.20
#